data_AF-A0A7K4CD11-F1
#
_entry.id   AF-A0A7K4CD11-F1
#
_cell.length_a   1.000
_cell.length_b   1.000
_cell.length_c   1.000
_cell.angle_alpha   90.00
_cell.angle_beta   90.00
_cell.angle_gamma   90.00
#
_symmetry.space_group_name_H-M   'P 1'
#
loop_
_entity.id
_entity.type
_entity.pdbx_description
1 polymer ?
#
loop_
_entity_poly.entity_id
_entity_poly.type
_entity_poly.pdbx_seq_one_letter_code
_entity_poly.pdbx_strand_id
1 'polypeptide(L)'
;MNYREYAWLAAGLIILLAVTAGCTAPSAPPATPVPTPTTAPVAPGTTAAPAAPIKSAEIDTVISVHYDDFACLDVQKELGKAYLYPDEKYSLSASSPGVSGVNVNVLFLDENDSLGIRQINPQWDSVQKKWVYEGIVPVVQFNDITVPVEKTFTIKSQSKYYICVDDRKETGINDVMLRVPVKLKRL
;
A
#
# COMPACT_ATOMS: atom_id res chain seq x y z
N MET A 1 5.33 -46.47 -27.01
CA MET A 1 6.46 -45.75 -27.62
C MET A 1 6.55 -44.38 -26.96
N ASN A 2 7.63 -43.92 -26.33
CA ASN A 2 8.75 -44.53 -25.62
C ASN A 2 9.26 -43.45 -24.66
N TYR A 3 8.92 -43.57 -23.37
CA TYR A 3 9.39 -42.72 -22.26
C TYR A 3 10.84 -43.06 -21.84
N ARG A 4 11.72 -43.42 -22.79
CA ARG A 4 13.05 -44.00 -22.51
C ARG A 4 14.26 -43.16 -22.92
N GLU A 5 14.07 -42.02 -23.59
CA GLU A 5 15.22 -41.31 -24.21
C GLU A 5 15.54 -39.91 -23.65
N TYR A 6 14.74 -39.37 -22.71
CA TYR A 6 15.03 -38.06 -22.09
C TYR A 6 15.58 -38.13 -20.65
N ALA A 7 15.72 -39.34 -20.09
CA ALA A 7 16.21 -39.53 -18.72
C ALA A 7 17.75 -39.63 -18.60
N TRP A 8 18.50 -39.56 -19.71
CA TRP A 8 19.95 -39.86 -19.75
C TRP A 8 20.87 -38.68 -20.11
N LEU A 9 20.34 -37.47 -20.32
CA LEU A 9 21.15 -36.32 -20.77
C LEU A 9 21.31 -35.18 -19.76
N ALA A 10 20.74 -35.27 -18.56
CA ALA A 10 20.96 -34.28 -17.49
C ALA A 10 21.64 -34.84 -16.23
N ALA A 11 22.15 -36.08 -16.30
CA ALA A 11 22.94 -36.72 -15.24
C ALA A 11 24.46 -36.56 -15.44
N GLY A 12 24.89 -35.71 -16.39
CA GLY A 12 26.29 -35.55 -16.81
C GLY A 12 26.90 -34.17 -16.52
N LEU A 13 26.34 -33.38 -15.60
CA LEU A 13 26.90 -32.08 -15.18
C LEU A 13 27.04 -31.94 -13.65
N ILE A 14 27.04 -33.07 -12.94
CA ILE A 14 27.33 -33.18 -11.51
C ILE A 14 28.31 -34.35 -11.38
N ILE A 15 29.58 -34.15 -11.74
CA ILE A 15 30.79 -34.93 -11.37
C ILE A 15 31.92 -34.31 -12.21
N LEU A 16 32.41 -33.13 -11.84
CA LEU A 16 33.78 -32.68 -12.15
C LEU A 16 34.05 -31.38 -11.38
N LEU A 17 34.44 -31.48 -10.10
CA LEU A 17 35.25 -30.49 -9.36
C LEU A 17 35.40 -30.95 -7.90
N ALA A 18 36.09 -32.07 -7.73
CA ALA A 18 36.78 -32.43 -6.49
C ALA A 18 38.26 -32.60 -6.85
N VAL A 19 39.15 -32.51 -5.85
CA VAL A 19 40.64 -32.44 -5.90
C VAL A 19 41.08 -30.95 -5.88
N THR A 20 41.77 -30.38 -4.89
CA THR A 20 42.66 -30.85 -3.81
C THR A 20 42.89 -29.71 -2.80
N ALA A 21 42.84 -29.99 -1.50
CA ALA A 21 43.97 -29.99 -0.55
C ALA A 21 44.71 -28.64 -0.35
N GLY A 22 44.74 -28.16 0.90
CA GLY A 22 45.66 -27.10 1.31
C GLY A 22 45.29 -26.41 2.62
N CYS A 23 45.41 -27.11 3.75
CA CYS A 23 45.53 -26.47 5.07
C CYS A 23 46.87 -25.72 5.13
N THR A 24 46.82 -24.39 5.28
CA THR A 24 47.92 -23.62 5.88
C THR A 24 47.34 -22.47 6.68
N ALA A 25 47.54 -22.53 8.00
CA ALA A 25 47.26 -21.44 8.91
C ALA A 25 48.17 -20.23 8.59
N PRO A 26 47.67 -18.99 8.57
CA PRO A 26 48.54 -17.82 8.53
C PRO A 26 49.19 -17.62 9.91
N SER A 27 50.52 -17.69 9.96
CA SER A 27 51.28 -17.22 11.12
C SER A 27 51.17 -15.70 11.23
N ALA A 28 50.92 -15.21 12.44
CA ALA A 28 50.93 -13.78 12.74
C ALA A 28 52.29 -13.14 12.40
N PRO A 29 52.33 -12.02 11.66
CA PRO A 29 53.54 -11.23 11.50
C PRO A 29 53.89 -10.46 12.78
N PRO A 30 55.17 -10.10 12.99
CA PRO A 30 55.61 -9.34 14.16
C PRO A 30 55.07 -7.90 14.16
N ALA A 31 54.84 -7.37 15.36
CA ALA A 31 54.41 -6.00 15.60
C ALA A 31 55.40 -4.99 14.99
N THR A 32 54.88 -4.12 14.13
CA THR A 32 55.61 -2.96 13.56
C THR A 32 55.02 -1.68 14.19
N PRO A 33 55.81 -0.61 14.43
CA PRO A 33 55.44 0.48 15.32
C PRO A 33 54.22 1.27 14.84
N VAL A 34 53.39 1.67 15.79
CA VAL A 34 52.19 2.52 15.61
C VAL A 34 52.60 3.87 14.99
N PRO A 35 52.10 4.25 13.80
CA PRO A 35 52.16 5.62 13.35
C PRO A 35 51.11 6.45 14.10
N THR A 36 51.54 7.64 14.51
CA THR A 36 50.80 8.70 15.20
C THR A 36 49.41 8.94 14.56
N PRO A 37 48.34 9.12 15.34
CA PRO A 37 47.00 9.35 14.77
C PRO A 37 46.98 10.66 13.99
N THR A 38 46.74 10.57 12.69
CA THR A 38 46.28 11.70 11.88
C THR A 38 44.78 11.82 12.10
N THR A 39 44.32 12.98 12.54
CA THR A 39 42.90 13.30 12.70
C THR A 39 42.19 13.16 11.35
N ALA A 40 41.29 12.18 11.25
CA ALA A 40 40.36 12.08 10.13
C ALA A 40 39.40 13.30 10.15
N PRO A 41 39.03 13.87 8.99
CA PRO A 41 37.95 14.85 8.93
C PRO A 41 36.67 14.23 9.47
N VAL A 42 36.04 14.92 10.42
CA VAL A 42 34.70 14.56 10.93
C VAL A 42 33.75 14.56 9.74
N ALA A 43 33.20 13.39 9.41
CA ALA A 43 32.10 13.30 8.46
C ALA A 43 30.94 14.16 8.96
N PRO A 44 30.28 14.98 8.12
CA PRO A 44 29.10 15.71 8.51
C PRO A 44 28.07 14.69 9.02
N GLY A 45 27.63 14.86 10.26
CA GLY A 45 26.57 14.03 10.83
C GLY A 45 25.37 14.04 9.90
N THR A 46 24.96 12.87 9.42
CA THR A 46 23.65 12.70 8.82
C THR A 46 22.63 13.03 9.88
N THR A 47 22.03 14.22 9.78
CA THR A 47 20.83 14.59 10.53
C THR A 47 19.81 13.48 10.32
N ALA A 48 19.53 12.71 11.37
CA ALA A 48 18.44 11.75 11.33
C ALA A 48 17.18 12.51 10.93
N ALA A 49 16.53 12.06 9.86
CA ALA A 49 15.23 12.59 9.47
C ALA A 49 14.30 12.51 10.69
N PRO A 50 13.50 13.56 10.98
CA PRO A 50 12.56 13.50 12.09
C PRO A 50 11.71 12.23 11.96
N ALA A 51 11.67 11.43 13.02
CA ALA A 51 10.76 10.29 13.08
C ALA A 51 9.35 10.82 12.83
N ALA A 52 8.68 10.26 11.83
CA ALA A 52 7.29 10.61 11.54
C ALA A 52 6.47 10.43 12.83
N PRO A 53 5.61 11.39 13.21
CA PRO A 53 4.82 11.27 14.43
C PRO A 53 4.04 9.97 14.39
N ILE A 54 4.08 9.20 15.48
CA ILE A 54 3.31 7.98 15.67
C ILE A 54 1.85 8.38 15.60
N LYS A 55 1.18 8.03 14.50
CA LYS A 55 -0.17 8.46 14.21
C LYS A 55 -1.19 7.58 14.92
N SER A 56 -2.31 8.21 15.27
CA SER A 56 -3.43 7.72 16.06
C SER A 56 -3.83 6.26 15.78
N ALA A 57 -4.32 5.56 16.82
CA ALA A 57 -4.87 4.20 16.71
C ALA A 57 -6.13 4.12 15.81
N GLU A 58 -6.72 5.26 15.49
CA GLU A 58 -7.85 5.45 14.61
C GLU A 58 -7.54 6.58 13.61
N ILE A 59 -8.09 6.50 12.41
CA ILE A 59 -8.07 7.60 11.45
C ILE A 59 -9.37 8.37 11.63
N ASP A 60 -9.29 9.69 11.82
CA ASP A 60 -10.43 10.61 11.81
C ASP A 60 -9.97 11.87 11.07
N THR A 61 -10.31 11.97 9.78
CA THR A 61 -9.71 12.95 8.87
C THR A 61 -10.65 13.35 7.75
N VAL A 62 -10.20 14.29 6.91
CA VAL A 62 -10.90 14.76 5.72
C VAL A 62 -10.03 14.50 4.50
N ILE A 63 -10.57 13.78 3.52
CA ILE A 63 -9.93 13.63 2.22
C ILE A 63 -10.45 14.75 1.32
N SER A 64 -9.54 15.52 0.74
CA SER A 64 -9.87 16.57 -0.22
C SER A 64 -9.67 16.04 -1.64
N VAL A 65 -10.65 16.23 -2.51
CA VAL A 65 -10.63 15.78 -3.90
C VAL A 65 -11.23 16.86 -4.78
N HIS A 66 -10.65 17.09 -5.96
CA HIS A 66 -11.26 17.98 -6.94
C HIS A 66 -12.50 17.33 -7.55
N TYR A 67 -13.41 18.17 -8.04
CA TYR A 67 -14.54 17.72 -8.83
C TYR A 67 -14.05 16.97 -10.08
N ASP A 68 -14.73 15.88 -10.44
CA ASP A 68 -14.32 14.98 -11.54
C ASP A 68 -12.89 14.40 -11.36
N ASP A 69 -12.48 14.19 -10.11
CA ASP A 69 -11.21 13.55 -9.77
C ASP A 69 -11.40 12.53 -8.63
N PHE A 70 -10.32 11.83 -8.29
CA PHE A 70 -10.26 10.91 -7.16
C PHE A 70 -9.00 11.15 -6.31
N ALA A 71 -9.10 10.85 -5.02
CA ALA A 71 -7.98 10.96 -4.09
C ALA A 71 -7.97 9.79 -3.11
N CYS A 72 -6.79 9.25 -2.83
CA CYS A 72 -6.62 8.13 -1.92
C CYS A 72 -5.73 8.49 -0.72
N LEU A 73 -6.18 8.09 0.46
CA LEU A 73 -5.44 8.15 1.70
C LEU A 73 -4.74 6.82 1.95
N ASP A 74 -3.43 6.87 2.23
CA ASP A 74 -2.64 5.71 2.63
C ASP A 74 -2.90 5.38 4.11
N VAL A 75 -3.63 4.29 4.36
CA VAL A 75 -4.06 3.88 5.71
C VAL A 75 -2.86 3.48 6.57
N GLN A 76 -1.86 2.83 5.98
CA GLN A 76 -0.67 2.36 6.69
C GLN A 76 0.14 3.53 7.22
N LYS A 77 0.34 4.53 6.36
CA LYS A 77 0.98 5.79 6.72
C LYS A 77 0.20 6.52 7.80
N GLU A 78 -1.13 6.52 7.75
CA GLU A 78 -1.99 7.16 8.75
C GLU A 78 -2.08 6.41 10.08
N LEU A 79 -1.86 5.10 10.11
CA LEU A 79 -1.87 4.30 11.34
C LEU A 79 -0.46 4.02 11.90
N GLY A 80 0.60 4.44 11.21
CA GLY A 80 1.98 4.09 11.56
C GLY A 80 2.26 2.59 11.50
N LYS A 81 1.55 1.85 10.62
CA LYS A 81 1.70 0.40 10.43
C LYS A 81 2.33 0.10 9.07
N ALA A 82 2.99 -1.06 8.95
CA ALA A 82 3.49 -1.52 7.64
C ALA A 82 2.38 -2.14 6.77
N TYR A 83 1.47 -2.90 7.40
CA TYR A 83 0.37 -3.62 6.76
C TYR A 83 -0.83 -3.69 7.71
N LEU A 84 -2.01 -3.98 7.16
CA LEU A 84 -3.11 -4.57 7.94
C LEU A 84 -3.06 -6.09 7.80
N TYR A 85 -3.46 -6.81 8.84
CA TYR A 85 -3.36 -8.26 8.91
C TYR A 85 -4.72 -8.95 8.79
N PRO A 86 -4.77 -10.19 8.29
CA PRO A 86 -5.99 -10.99 8.29
C PRO A 86 -6.66 -11.04 9.66
N ASP A 87 -7.99 -11.14 9.66
CA ASP A 87 -8.85 -11.22 10.84
C ASP A 87 -8.92 -9.93 11.68
N GLU A 88 -8.12 -8.90 11.38
CA GLU A 88 -8.31 -7.58 11.98
C GLU A 88 -9.67 -6.99 11.58
N LYS A 89 -10.44 -6.53 12.57
CA LYS A 89 -11.77 -5.95 12.38
C LYS A 89 -11.69 -4.44 12.45
N TYR A 90 -12.41 -3.80 11.52
CA TYR A 90 -12.46 -2.36 11.40
C TYR A 90 -13.90 -1.89 11.15
N SER A 91 -14.17 -0.64 11.52
CA SER A 91 -15.33 0.11 11.06
C SER A 91 -14.85 1.30 10.24
N LEU A 92 -15.37 1.45 9.02
CA LEU A 92 -15.18 2.64 8.18
C LEU A 92 -16.48 3.42 8.14
N SER A 93 -16.42 4.71 8.44
CA SER A 93 -17.51 5.64 8.20
C SER A 93 -17.08 6.81 7.33
N ALA A 94 -18.05 7.38 6.63
CA ALA A 94 -17.87 8.52 5.75
C ALA A 94 -19.13 9.40 5.75
N SER A 95 -18.96 10.69 5.50
CA SER A 95 -20.06 11.66 5.42
C SER A 95 -20.02 12.43 4.10
N SER A 96 -21.18 12.96 3.69
CA SER A 96 -21.29 13.85 2.53
C SER A 96 -20.35 15.05 2.66
N PRO A 97 -19.77 15.55 1.54
CA PRO A 97 -18.98 16.79 1.56
C PRO A 97 -19.80 18.05 1.87
N GLY A 98 -21.14 17.95 1.98
CA GLY A 98 -22.01 19.08 2.30
C GLY A 98 -22.21 20.08 1.16
N VAL A 99 -21.77 19.73 -0.05
CA VAL A 99 -21.96 20.53 -1.26
C VAL A 99 -23.27 20.08 -1.93
N SER A 100 -24.21 21.01 -2.11
CA SER A 100 -25.53 20.70 -2.67
C SER A 100 -25.42 20.11 -4.09
N GLY A 101 -26.08 18.98 -4.31
CA GLY A 101 -26.09 18.29 -5.61
C GLY A 101 -24.85 17.47 -5.93
N VAL A 102 -23.85 17.43 -5.04
CA VAL A 102 -22.64 16.62 -5.21
C VAL A 102 -22.66 15.44 -4.26
N ASN A 103 -22.56 14.24 -4.83
CA ASN A 103 -22.47 13.00 -4.07
C ASN A 103 -21.21 12.26 -4.49
N VAL A 104 -20.37 11.89 -3.53
CA VAL A 104 -19.09 11.20 -3.76
C VAL A 104 -19.22 9.70 -3.48
N ASN A 105 -18.32 8.92 -4.06
CA ASN A 105 -18.13 7.53 -3.66
C ASN A 105 -16.93 7.44 -2.70
N VAL A 106 -16.99 6.49 -1.77
CA VAL A 106 -15.85 6.15 -0.90
C VAL A 106 -15.60 4.66 -0.97
N LEU A 107 -14.35 4.28 -1.22
CA LEU A 107 -13.91 2.91 -1.41
C LEU A 107 -12.80 2.58 -0.42
N PHE A 108 -12.85 1.38 0.15
CA PHE A 108 -11.73 0.79 0.88
C PHE A 108 -11.10 -0.30 0.02
N LEU A 109 -9.91 -0.02 -0.50
CA LEU A 109 -9.23 -0.84 -1.50
C LEU A 109 -7.96 -1.45 -0.91
N ASP A 110 -7.58 -2.63 -1.39
CA ASP A 110 -6.23 -3.15 -1.18
C ASP A 110 -5.21 -2.45 -2.11
N GLU A 111 -3.95 -2.86 -2.05
CA GLU A 111 -2.88 -2.25 -2.84
C GLU A 111 -3.02 -2.49 -4.35
N ASN A 112 -3.52 -3.65 -4.78
CA ASN A 112 -3.67 -3.94 -6.20
C ASN A 112 -4.83 -3.12 -6.79
N ASP A 113 -5.96 -3.10 -6.07
CA ASP A 113 -7.15 -2.36 -6.46
C ASP A 113 -6.93 -0.84 -6.44
N SER A 114 -6.15 -0.32 -5.48
CA SER A 114 -5.82 1.11 -5.42
C SER A 114 -4.89 1.57 -6.56
N LEU A 115 -4.14 0.65 -7.15
CA LEU A 115 -3.38 0.93 -8.38
C LEU A 115 -4.30 0.90 -9.60
N GLY A 116 -5.24 -0.05 -9.65
CA GLY A 116 -6.21 -0.20 -10.73
C GLY A 116 -7.16 0.99 -10.90
N ILE A 117 -7.58 1.62 -9.79
CA ILE A 117 -8.60 2.69 -9.82
C ILE A 117 -8.19 3.90 -10.67
N ARG A 118 -6.89 4.14 -10.82
CA ARG A 118 -6.34 5.24 -11.62
C ARG A 118 -6.62 5.08 -13.12
N GLN A 119 -6.84 3.84 -13.56
CA GLN A 119 -6.92 3.46 -14.97
C GLN A 119 -8.36 3.21 -15.43
N ILE A 120 -9.32 3.25 -14.51
CA ILE A 120 -10.72 3.01 -14.80
C ILE A 120 -11.58 4.19 -14.37
N ASN A 121 -12.73 4.34 -15.04
CA ASN A 121 -13.77 5.28 -14.66
C ASN A 121 -14.98 4.50 -14.15
N PRO A 122 -15.63 4.92 -13.06
CA PRO A 122 -16.81 4.26 -12.54
C PRO A 122 -17.95 4.30 -13.56
N GLN A 123 -18.70 3.21 -13.66
CA GLN A 123 -19.87 3.09 -14.52
C GLN A 123 -21.13 2.91 -13.70
N TRP A 124 -22.20 3.62 -14.02
CA TRP A 124 -23.47 3.44 -13.33
C TRP A 124 -24.16 2.14 -13.76
N ASP A 125 -24.34 1.21 -12.83
CA ASP A 125 -25.18 0.04 -13.03
C ASP A 125 -26.64 0.38 -12.70
N SER A 126 -27.45 0.53 -13.74
CA SER A 126 -28.86 0.89 -13.62
C SER A 126 -29.73 -0.20 -12.99
N VAL A 127 -29.27 -1.45 -12.92
CA VAL A 127 -29.97 -2.59 -12.31
C VAL A 127 -29.63 -2.67 -10.82
N GLN A 128 -28.34 -2.65 -10.50
CA GLN A 128 -27.87 -2.73 -9.11
C GLN A 128 -27.95 -1.38 -8.37
N LYS A 129 -28.25 -0.29 -9.09
CA LYS A 129 -28.34 1.08 -8.58
C LYS A 129 -27.08 1.49 -7.82
N LYS A 130 -25.92 1.23 -8.42
CA LYS A 130 -24.62 1.53 -7.83
C LYS A 130 -23.59 1.85 -8.90
N TRP A 131 -22.53 2.54 -8.50
CA TRP A 131 -21.34 2.69 -9.32
C TRP A 131 -20.53 1.39 -9.32
N VAL A 132 -20.08 0.95 -10.49
CA VAL A 132 -19.27 -0.25 -10.69
C VAL A 132 -17.89 0.16 -11.16
N TYR A 133 -16.88 -0.46 -10.56
CA TYR A 133 -15.47 -0.27 -10.87
C TYR A 133 -14.98 -1.57 -11.51
N GLU A 134 -14.90 -1.61 -12.84
CA GLU A 134 -14.54 -2.82 -13.56
C GLU A 134 -13.16 -3.34 -13.14
N GLY A 135 -13.09 -4.62 -12.78
CA GLY A 135 -11.83 -5.26 -12.33
C GLY A 135 -11.40 -4.92 -10.90
N ILE A 136 -12.13 -4.06 -10.19
CA ILE A 136 -11.84 -3.68 -8.78
C ILE A 136 -12.90 -4.28 -7.87
N VAL A 137 -12.46 -4.83 -6.73
CA VAL A 137 -13.37 -5.42 -5.74
C VAL A 137 -13.15 -4.76 -4.38
N PRO A 138 -13.80 -3.60 -4.13
CA PRO A 138 -13.62 -2.89 -2.87
C PRO A 138 -14.03 -3.76 -1.68
N VAL A 139 -13.25 -3.71 -0.61
CA VAL A 139 -13.61 -4.35 0.68
C VAL A 139 -14.86 -3.68 1.25
N VAL A 140 -14.91 -2.34 1.14
CA VAL A 140 -16.06 -1.50 1.45
C VAL A 140 -16.26 -0.53 0.31
N GLN A 141 -17.52 -0.29 -0.04
CA GLN A 141 -17.93 0.72 -1.00
C GLN A 141 -19.17 1.43 -0.48
N PHE A 142 -19.10 2.75 -0.42
CA PHE A 142 -20.21 3.64 -0.20
C PHE A 142 -20.47 4.39 -1.50
N ASN A 143 -21.72 4.34 -1.97
CA ASN A 143 -22.14 5.01 -3.19
C ASN A 143 -22.95 6.24 -2.84
N ASP A 144 -22.73 7.33 -3.58
CA ASP A 144 -23.51 8.56 -3.52
C ASP A 144 -23.85 9.00 -2.08
N ILE A 145 -22.82 9.24 -1.28
CA ILE A 145 -22.97 9.53 0.15
C ILE A 145 -23.70 10.87 0.33
N THR A 146 -24.95 10.80 0.77
CA THR A 146 -25.83 11.95 1.08
C THR A 146 -26.04 12.14 2.57
N VAL A 147 -25.89 11.08 3.36
CA VAL A 147 -25.97 11.05 4.83
C VAL A 147 -24.77 10.27 5.38
N PRO A 148 -24.39 10.46 6.67
CA PRO A 148 -23.35 9.65 7.28
C PRO A 148 -23.64 8.15 7.15
N VAL A 149 -22.64 7.40 6.72
CA VAL A 149 -22.70 5.93 6.54
C VAL A 149 -21.56 5.27 7.30
N GLU A 150 -21.78 4.03 7.73
CA GLU A 150 -20.79 3.23 8.44
C GLU A 150 -20.92 1.76 8.04
N LYS A 151 -19.79 1.06 7.93
CA LYS A 151 -19.74 -0.38 7.70
C LYS A 151 -18.56 -1.02 8.41
N THR A 152 -18.85 -2.12 9.10
CA THR A 152 -17.83 -2.96 9.71
C THR A 152 -17.39 -4.06 8.73
N PHE A 153 -16.11 -4.42 8.81
CA PHE A 153 -15.52 -5.43 7.94
C PHE A 153 -14.31 -6.08 8.61
N THR A 154 -13.84 -7.16 7.99
CA THR A 154 -12.67 -7.92 8.41
C THR A 154 -11.68 -7.96 7.27
N ILE A 155 -10.41 -7.69 7.58
CA ILE A 155 -9.31 -7.81 6.63
C ILE A 155 -9.13 -9.29 6.29
N LYS A 156 -9.12 -9.62 5.00
CA LYS A 156 -9.02 -11.01 4.53
C LYS A 156 -7.60 -11.43 4.21
N SER A 157 -6.75 -10.49 3.79
CA SER A 157 -5.39 -10.74 3.34
C SER A 157 -4.44 -9.72 3.95
N GLN A 158 -3.20 -10.13 4.20
CA GLN A 158 -2.17 -9.18 4.61
C GLN A 158 -1.82 -8.29 3.42
N SER A 159 -2.07 -6.98 3.52
CA SER A 159 -1.83 -6.03 2.44
C SER A 159 -1.71 -4.59 2.97
N LYS A 160 -1.30 -3.67 2.09
CA LYS A 160 -1.64 -2.25 2.24
C LYS A 160 -3.05 -1.99 1.78
N TYR A 161 -3.64 -0.91 2.31
CA TYR A 161 -5.03 -0.54 2.11
C TYR A 161 -5.17 0.97 2.01
N TYR A 162 -6.15 1.40 1.24
CA TYR A 162 -6.36 2.80 0.90
C TYR A 162 -7.83 3.17 1.06
N ILE A 163 -8.09 4.35 1.62
CA ILE A 163 -9.42 4.97 1.58
C ILE A 163 -9.42 5.92 0.38
N CYS A 164 -10.14 5.57 -0.67
CA CYS A 164 -10.24 6.39 -1.88
C CYS A 164 -11.60 7.07 -1.95
N VAL A 165 -11.59 8.38 -2.14
CA VAL A 165 -12.76 9.17 -2.50
C VAL A 165 -12.75 9.35 -4.01
N ASP A 166 -13.86 9.05 -4.66
CA ASP A 166 -13.99 9.16 -6.11
C ASP A 166 -15.25 9.96 -6.49
N ASP A 167 -15.02 11.05 -7.20
CA ASP A 167 -16.04 11.92 -7.77
C ASP A 167 -15.97 11.99 -9.30
N ARG A 168 -15.26 11.08 -9.96
CA ARG A 168 -15.20 10.96 -11.44
C ARG A 168 -16.49 10.40 -12.03
N LYS A 169 -17.59 11.03 -11.65
CA LYS A 169 -18.95 10.78 -12.09
C LYS A 169 -19.28 11.84 -13.12
N GLU A 170 -20.11 11.47 -14.09
CA GLU A 170 -20.56 12.30 -15.21
C GLU A 170 -20.23 13.81 -15.12
N THR A 171 -19.49 14.27 -16.11
CA THR A 171 -18.87 15.59 -16.20
C THR A 171 -19.80 16.75 -15.85
N GLY A 172 -19.29 17.66 -15.03
CA GLY A 172 -19.89 18.96 -14.70
C GLY A 172 -18.90 20.10 -14.92
N ILE A 173 -19.40 21.33 -14.82
CA ILE A 173 -18.76 22.51 -15.41
C ILE A 173 -17.99 23.37 -14.38
N ASN A 174 -18.01 23.00 -13.10
CA ASN A 174 -17.42 23.81 -12.03
C ASN A 174 -16.39 22.98 -11.23
N ASP A 175 -15.12 23.38 -11.29
CA ASP A 175 -14.07 22.84 -10.43
C ASP A 175 -14.31 23.28 -8.98
N VAL A 176 -14.71 22.33 -8.12
CA VAL A 176 -14.97 22.53 -6.70
C VAL A 176 -14.12 21.53 -5.92
N MET A 177 -13.45 22.01 -4.86
CA MET A 177 -12.77 21.12 -3.92
C MET A 177 -13.78 20.50 -2.95
N LEU A 178 -13.97 19.19 -3.04
CA LEU A 178 -14.83 18.41 -2.17
C LEU A 178 -14.03 17.95 -0.95
N ARG A 179 -14.63 18.09 0.24
CA ARG A 179 -14.02 17.73 1.52
C ARG A 179 -14.83 16.64 2.18
N VAL A 180 -14.35 15.41 2.11
CA VAL A 180 -15.10 14.23 2.52
C VAL A 180 -14.56 13.74 3.87
N PRO A 181 -15.33 13.87 4.97
CA PRO A 181 -14.93 13.34 6.26
C PRO A 181 -14.97 11.81 6.23
N VAL A 182 -13.90 11.18 6.71
CA VAL A 182 -13.76 9.72 6.81
C VAL A 182 -13.19 9.35 8.17
N LYS A 183 -13.69 8.25 8.73
CA LYS A 183 -13.19 7.69 9.98
C LYS A 183 -12.99 6.19 9.87
N LEU A 184 -11.79 5.71 10.21
CA LEU A 184 -11.47 4.29 10.29
C LEU A 184 -11.09 3.95 11.72
N LYS A 185 -11.86 3.07 12.34
CA LYS A 185 -11.67 2.63 13.72
C LYS A 185 -11.40 1.13 13.78
N ARG A 186 -10.40 0.71 14.56
CA ARG A 186 -10.19 -0.70 14.88
C ARG A 186 -11.22 -1.16 15.93
N LEU A 187 -11.76 -2.37 15.76
CA LEU A 187 -12.74 -2.99 16.66
C LEU A 187 -12.11 -4.08 17.52
#